data_AF-A0A6A4GPS4-F1
#
_entry.id   AF-A0A6A4GPS4-F1
#
_cell.length_a   1.000
_cell.length_b   1.000
_cell.length_c   1.000
_cell.angle_alpha   90.00
_cell.angle_beta   90.00
_cell.angle_gamma   90.00
#
_symmetry.space_group_name_H-M   'P 1'
#
loop_
_entity.id
_entity.type
_entity.pdbx_description
1 polymer ?
#
loop_
_entity_poly.entity_id
_entity_poly.type
_entity_poly.pdbx_seq_one_letter_code
_entity_poly.pdbx_strand_id
1 'polypeptide(L)'
;QVVDFSIPQRQGFSKAYKQFFLAQVDDTRTADELNAAVSGLLKGCEYHYQKAVTRLSRMSSVIPSGEKSDFCLKCKNLLTVGEEEFFQTVADIRRKWPHTQTWINWWLIPENAQMLFNCMKQMTSALSAKLPSTTNAEEAMHATIYHGVGKGHTLFDGLDGLLAIEKYYCQQFEAKQCMSFFFDIKCDFILI
;
A
#
# COMPACT_ATOMS: atom_id res chain seq x y z
N GLN A 1 -3.95 2.00 -6.12
CA GLN A 1 -3.04 1.01 -5.51
C GLN A 1 -2.94 1.29 -4.02
N VAL A 2 -3.04 0.27 -3.15
CA VAL A 2 -2.73 0.42 -1.72
C VAL A 2 -1.26 0.07 -1.50
N VAL A 3 -0.52 0.83 -0.70
CA VAL A 3 0.92 0.62 -0.50
C VAL A 3 1.29 0.52 0.98
N ASP A 4 2.30 -0.27 1.29
CA ASP A 4 2.86 -0.47 2.63
C ASP A 4 3.86 0.62 3.06
N PHE A 5 3.95 1.69 2.28
CA PHE A 5 4.92 2.78 2.38
C PHE A 5 6.39 2.38 2.10
N SER A 6 6.64 1.21 1.52
CA SER A 6 7.96 0.88 1.00
C SER A 6 8.30 1.75 -0.20
N ILE A 7 9.52 2.28 -0.21
CA ILE A 7 10.03 3.11 -1.31
C ILE A 7 10.04 2.31 -2.63
N PRO A 8 10.52 1.05 -2.68
CA PRO A 8 10.53 0.28 -3.91
C PRO A 8 9.15 0.03 -4.50
N GLN A 9 8.13 -0.27 -3.69
CA GLN A 9 6.77 -0.50 -4.20
C GLN A 9 6.21 0.75 -4.88
N ARG A 10 6.36 1.92 -4.25
CA ARG A 10 5.90 3.19 -4.82
C ARG A 10 6.63 3.57 -6.10
N GLN A 11 7.96 3.45 -6.09
CA GLN A 11 8.78 3.77 -7.25
C GLN A 11 8.51 2.80 -8.41
N GLY A 12 8.35 1.50 -8.10
CA GLY A 12 7.97 0.48 -9.08
C GLY A 12 6.62 0.78 -9.71
N PHE A 13 5.59 1.07 -8.91
CA PHE A 13 4.27 1.44 -9.40
C PHE A 13 4.32 2.72 -10.27
N SER A 14 4.98 3.78 -9.79
CA SER A 14 5.13 5.04 -10.55
C SER A 14 5.82 4.82 -11.88
N LYS A 15 6.90 4.02 -11.91
CA LYS A 15 7.62 3.70 -13.13
C LYS A 15 6.75 2.92 -14.12
N ALA A 16 6.08 1.86 -13.65
CA ALA A 16 5.22 1.03 -14.49
C ALA A 16 4.04 1.84 -15.06
N TYR A 17 3.39 2.66 -14.24
CA TYR A 17 2.30 3.55 -14.66
C TYR A 17 2.76 4.49 -15.79
N LYS A 18 3.89 5.17 -15.60
CA LYS A 18 4.43 6.08 -16.62
C LYS A 18 4.79 5.36 -17.91
N GLN A 19 5.50 4.23 -17.81
CA GLN A 19 5.88 3.44 -18.98
C GLN A 19 4.65 2.98 -19.76
N PHE A 20 3.59 2.56 -19.08
CA PHE A 20 2.34 2.13 -19.71
C PHE A 20 1.68 3.27 -20.50
N PHE A 21 1.52 4.45 -19.88
CA PHE A 21 0.82 5.57 -20.52
C PHE A 21 1.66 6.30 -21.57
N LEU A 22 2.98 6.42 -21.40
CA LEU A 22 3.86 6.97 -22.44
C LEU A 22 3.95 6.08 -23.68
N ALA A 23 3.60 4.80 -23.57
CA ALA A 23 3.52 3.89 -24.71
C ALA A 23 2.16 3.95 -25.44
N GLN A 24 1.15 4.64 -24.88
CA GLN A 24 -0.15 4.79 -25.52
C GLN A 24 -0.11 5.95 -26.52
N VAL A 25 -0.52 5.68 -27.77
CA VAL A 25 -0.53 6.69 -28.84
C VAL A 25 -1.54 7.82 -28.56
N ASP A 26 -2.63 7.50 -27.85
CA ASP A 26 -3.74 8.43 -27.60
C ASP A 26 -3.59 9.22 -26.28
N ASP A 27 -2.55 8.95 -25.48
CA ASP A 27 -2.32 9.69 -24.24
C ASP A 27 -1.43 10.91 -24.49
N THR A 28 -2.01 12.10 -24.34
CA THR A 28 -1.32 13.36 -24.58
C THR A 28 -0.62 13.92 -23.34
N ARG A 29 -0.71 13.23 -22.18
CA ARG A 29 -0.13 13.72 -20.93
C ARG A 29 1.39 13.63 -20.96
N THR A 30 2.03 14.69 -20.50
CA THR A 30 3.47 14.76 -20.28
C THR A 30 3.92 13.85 -19.14
N ALA A 31 5.22 13.56 -19.07
CA ALA A 31 5.79 12.79 -17.97
C ALA A 31 5.51 13.42 -16.59
N ASP A 32 5.45 14.75 -16.50
CA ASP A 32 5.16 15.47 -15.25
C ASP A 32 3.69 15.39 -14.86
N GLU A 33 2.78 15.49 -15.82
CA GLU A 33 1.35 15.26 -15.58
C GLU A 33 1.08 13.82 -15.14
N LEU A 34 1.80 12.84 -15.70
CA LEU A 34 1.73 11.45 -15.26
C LEU A 34 2.31 11.27 -13.84
N ASN A 35 3.39 11.97 -13.49
CA ASN A 35 3.92 11.97 -12.12
C ASN A 35 2.89 12.50 -11.12
N ALA A 36 2.25 13.63 -11.43
CA ALA A 36 1.21 14.22 -10.60
C ALA A 36 0.00 13.28 -10.46
N ALA A 37 -0.42 12.65 -11.56
CA ALA A 37 -1.53 11.70 -11.57
C ALA A 37 -1.26 10.49 -10.67
N VAL A 38 -0.05 9.93 -10.68
CA VAL A 38 0.32 8.77 -9.84
C VAL A 38 0.09 9.05 -8.35
N SER A 39 0.45 10.25 -7.87
CA SER A 39 0.26 10.61 -6.46
C SER A 39 -1.21 10.52 -6.01
N GLY A 40 -2.16 10.84 -6.90
CA GLY A 40 -3.60 10.69 -6.65
C GLY A 40 -4.12 9.25 -6.71
N LEU A 41 -3.29 8.28 -7.10
CA LEU A 41 -3.66 6.87 -7.25
C LEU A 41 -3.10 5.97 -6.14
N LEU A 42 -2.24 6.50 -5.28
CA LEU A 42 -1.65 5.78 -4.14
C LEU A 42 -2.45 6.01 -2.87
N LYS A 43 -2.83 4.92 -2.20
CA LYS A 43 -3.45 4.92 -0.87
C LYS A 43 -2.51 4.22 0.10
N GLY A 44 -2.26 4.82 1.25
CA GLY A 44 -1.41 4.25 2.28
C GLY A 44 -2.17 3.17 3.07
N CYS A 45 -1.49 2.10 3.42
CA CYS A 45 -2.06 1.02 4.23
C CYS A 45 -2.22 1.47 5.70
N GLU A 46 -3.46 1.62 6.17
CA GLU A 46 -3.75 2.05 7.55
C GLU A 46 -3.26 1.04 8.59
N TYR A 47 -3.24 -0.25 8.24
CA TYR A 47 -2.73 -1.30 9.13
C TYR A 47 -1.24 -1.12 9.44
N HIS A 48 -0.42 -0.78 8.43
CA HIS A 48 1.00 -0.51 8.62
C HIS A 48 1.24 0.70 9.52
N TYR A 49 0.45 1.76 9.34
CA TYR A 49 0.48 2.91 10.25
C TYR A 49 0.11 2.51 11.69
N GLN A 50 -1.01 1.81 11.87
CA GLN A 50 -1.46 1.35 13.19
C GLN A 50 -0.46 0.41 13.88
N LYS A 51 0.20 -0.47 13.12
CA LYS A 51 1.31 -1.29 13.64
C LYS A 51 2.48 -0.44 14.11
N ALA A 52 2.86 0.59 13.34
CA ALA A 52 3.94 1.50 13.72
C ALA A 52 3.59 2.25 15.02
N VAL A 53 2.36 2.78 15.13
CA VAL A 53 1.84 3.41 16.35
C VAL A 53 1.87 2.44 17.54
N THR A 54 1.38 1.20 17.35
CA THR A 54 1.35 0.17 18.39
C THR A 54 2.76 -0.22 18.85
N ARG A 55 3.73 -0.26 17.92
CA ARG A 55 5.12 -0.55 18.25
C ARG A 55 5.70 0.55 19.14
N LEU A 56 5.50 1.81 18.77
CA LEU A 56 5.98 2.95 19.55
C LEU A 56 5.31 3.02 20.93
N SER A 57 4.00 2.80 21.01
CA SER A 57 3.29 2.84 22.30
C SER A 57 3.75 1.77 23.28
N ARG A 58 4.37 0.67 22.81
CA ARG A 58 4.95 -0.35 23.67
C ARG A 58 6.35 0.00 24.19
N MET A 59 7.03 0.96 23.57
CA MET A 59 8.37 1.40 23.95
C MET A 59 8.27 2.41 25.11
N SER A 60 8.42 1.94 26.35
CA SER A 60 8.27 2.77 27.55
C SER A 60 9.30 3.91 27.66
N SER A 61 10.43 3.80 26.95
CA SER A 61 11.42 4.87 26.80
C SER A 61 10.98 6.01 25.86
N VAL A 62 9.96 5.78 25.04
CA VAL A 62 9.40 6.76 24.09
C VAL A 62 8.05 7.26 24.60
N ILE A 63 7.16 6.34 24.96
CA ILE A 63 5.81 6.62 25.45
C ILE A 63 5.67 6.05 26.87
N PRO A 64 5.50 6.90 27.91
CA PRO A 64 5.27 6.43 29.27
C PRO A 64 4.09 5.45 29.37
N SER A 65 4.18 4.46 30.25
CA SER A 65 3.20 3.36 30.29
C SER A 65 1.76 3.81 30.58
N GLY A 66 1.57 4.88 31.35
CA GLY A 66 0.26 5.46 31.62
C GLY A 66 -0.33 6.28 30.47
N GLU A 67 0.46 6.60 29.46
CA GLU A 67 0.08 7.53 28.38
C GLU A 67 -0.13 6.85 27.03
N LYS A 68 0.04 5.51 26.98
CA LYS A 68 -0.11 4.72 25.75
C LYS A 68 -1.45 4.96 25.04
N SER A 69 -2.53 5.00 25.81
CA SER A 69 -3.88 5.20 25.28
C SER A 69 -4.05 6.59 24.66
N ASP A 70 -3.51 7.63 25.31
CA ASP A 70 -3.57 9.01 24.80
C ASP A 70 -2.75 9.15 23.51
N PHE A 71 -1.54 8.59 23.47
CA PHE A 71 -0.72 8.56 22.26
C PHE A 71 -1.44 7.86 21.10
N CYS A 72 -1.97 6.65 21.33
CA CYS A 72 -2.69 5.90 20.31
C CYS A 72 -3.94 6.65 19.81
N LEU A 73 -4.68 7.31 20.70
CA LEU A 73 -5.86 8.11 20.33
C LEU A 73 -5.46 9.29 19.45
N LYS A 74 -4.43 10.07 19.85
CA LYS A 74 -3.93 11.19 19.04
C LYS A 74 -3.48 10.73 17.66
N CYS A 75 -2.71 9.64 17.57
CA CYS A 75 -2.30 9.08 16.28
C CYS A 75 -3.48 8.60 15.42
N LYS A 76 -4.51 8.00 16.03
CA LYS A 76 -5.73 7.62 15.31
C LYS A 76 -6.46 8.84 14.75
N ASN A 77 -6.57 9.92 15.53
CA ASN A 77 -7.24 11.15 15.10
C ASN A 77 -6.56 11.78 13.89
N LEU A 78 -5.22 11.73 13.80
CA LEU A 78 -4.47 12.24 12.63
C LEU A 78 -4.97 11.69 11.28
N LEU A 79 -5.57 10.51 11.25
CA LEU A 79 -6.09 9.91 10.02
C LEU A 79 -7.33 10.62 9.45
N THR A 80 -8.12 11.28 10.30
CA THR A 80 -9.48 11.74 9.94
C THR A 80 -9.69 13.24 10.10
N VAL A 81 -8.93 13.90 10.97
CA VAL A 81 -9.11 15.32 11.31
C VAL A 81 -8.79 16.25 10.13
N GLY A 82 -9.34 17.46 10.18
CA GLY A 82 -9.04 18.54 9.23
C GLY A 82 -7.63 19.10 9.41
N GLU A 83 -7.19 19.95 8.49
CA GLU A 83 -5.81 20.46 8.43
C GLU A 83 -5.36 21.18 9.71
N GLU A 84 -6.19 22.09 10.23
CA GLU A 84 -5.84 22.85 11.44
C GLU A 84 -5.64 21.93 12.66
N GLU A 85 -6.63 21.08 12.94
CA GLU A 85 -6.57 20.12 14.05
C GLU A 85 -5.45 19.08 13.86
N PHE A 86 -5.14 18.72 12.61
CA PHE A 86 -4.02 17.84 12.28
C PHE A 86 -2.70 18.44 12.78
N PHE A 87 -2.37 19.66 12.38
CA PHE A 87 -1.10 20.28 12.75
C PHE A 87 -1.02 20.60 14.24
N GLN A 88 -2.13 20.98 14.87
CA GLN A 88 -2.23 21.11 16.33
C GLN A 88 -1.93 19.78 17.02
N THR A 89 -2.53 18.67 16.56
CA THR A 89 -2.31 17.33 17.11
C THR A 89 -0.86 16.86 16.93
N VAL A 90 -0.24 17.15 15.78
CA VAL A 90 1.19 16.87 15.52
C VAL A 90 2.08 17.64 16.48
N ALA A 91 1.83 18.94 16.66
CA ALA A 91 2.59 19.77 17.60
C ALA A 91 2.46 19.25 19.04
N ASP A 92 1.26 18.84 19.42
CA ASP A 92 0.97 18.21 20.70
C ASP A 92 1.74 16.91 20.92
N ILE A 93 1.75 16.02 19.92
CA ILE A 93 2.50 14.75 19.99
C ILE A 93 3.99 15.04 20.19
N ARG A 94 4.56 15.98 19.43
CA ARG A 94 5.98 16.36 19.53
C ARG A 94 6.33 16.96 20.90
N ARG A 95 5.41 17.73 21.48
CA ARG A 95 5.58 18.35 22.80
C ARG A 95 5.47 17.35 23.94
N LYS A 96 4.45 16.48 23.92
CA LYS A 96 4.24 15.45 24.96
C LYS A 96 5.27 14.33 24.90
N TRP A 97 5.62 13.87 23.70
CA TRP A 97 6.52 12.74 23.49
C TRP A 97 7.66 13.11 22.55
N PRO A 98 8.66 13.89 23.00
CA PRO A 98 9.72 14.40 22.14
C PRO A 98 10.54 13.30 21.44
N HIS A 99 10.62 12.11 22.02
CA HIS A 99 11.30 10.96 21.40
C HIS A 99 10.58 10.37 20.17
N THR A 100 9.36 10.83 19.86
CA THR A 100 8.64 10.43 18.64
C THR A 100 8.99 11.28 17.42
N GLN A 101 9.82 12.32 17.57
CA GLN A 101 10.07 13.30 16.50
C GLN A 101 10.52 12.66 15.18
N THR A 102 11.53 11.79 15.20
CA THR A 102 12.00 11.10 13.99
C THR A 102 10.88 10.29 13.34
N TRP A 103 10.07 9.61 14.13
CA TRP A 103 8.96 8.80 13.64
C TRP A 103 7.86 9.66 13.00
N ILE A 104 7.40 10.72 13.67
CA ILE A 104 6.34 11.57 13.12
C ILE A 104 6.84 12.35 11.90
N ASN A 105 8.10 12.79 11.89
CA ASN A 105 8.68 13.50 10.75
C ASN A 105 8.71 12.63 9.50
N TRP A 106 8.98 11.33 9.65
CA TRP A 106 8.93 10.40 8.52
C TRP A 106 7.52 10.31 7.92
N TRP A 107 6.47 10.30 8.75
CA TRP A 107 5.08 10.31 8.27
C TRP A 107 4.67 11.64 7.62
N LEU A 108 5.32 12.74 8.00
CA LEU A 108 5.06 14.08 7.46
C LEU A 108 5.83 14.40 6.18
N ILE A 109 6.71 13.50 5.73
CA ILE A 109 7.30 13.59 4.38
C ILE A 109 6.14 13.59 3.36
N PRO A 110 6.05 14.59 2.46
CA PRO A 110 4.88 14.78 1.59
C PRO A 110 4.43 13.51 0.86
N GLU A 111 5.39 12.73 0.34
CA GLU A 111 5.14 11.49 -0.40
C GLU A 111 4.48 10.41 0.46
N ASN A 112 4.72 10.41 1.77
CA ASN A 112 4.09 9.50 2.72
C ASN A 112 2.74 10.05 3.20
N ALA A 113 2.73 11.33 3.58
CA ALA A 113 1.60 11.99 4.21
C ALA A 113 0.37 12.01 3.29
N GLN A 114 0.59 12.32 2.00
CA GLN A 114 -0.46 12.41 0.99
C GLN A 114 -1.18 11.08 0.70
N MET A 115 -0.64 9.95 1.15
CA MET A 115 -1.28 8.66 0.95
C MET A 115 -2.19 8.29 2.13
N LEU A 116 -2.02 8.94 3.29
CA LEU A 116 -2.57 8.46 4.55
C LEU A 116 -3.48 9.47 5.27
N PHE A 117 -3.04 10.72 5.43
CA PHE A 117 -3.76 11.70 6.24
C PHE A 117 -4.80 12.44 5.42
N ASN A 118 -6.04 12.49 5.92
CA ASN A 118 -7.18 13.01 5.16
C ASN A 118 -6.95 14.45 4.65
N CYS A 119 -6.39 15.32 5.48
CA CYS A 119 -6.08 16.71 5.13
C CYS A 119 -4.96 16.87 4.09
N MET A 120 -4.18 15.83 3.83
CA MET A 120 -3.06 15.86 2.88
C MET A 120 -3.30 14.97 1.65
N LYS A 121 -4.38 14.19 1.63
CA LYS A 121 -4.65 13.21 0.59
C LYS A 121 -4.87 13.87 -0.76
N GLN A 122 -4.14 13.38 -1.77
CA GLN A 122 -4.37 13.74 -3.18
C GLN A 122 -5.42 12.85 -3.85
N MET A 123 -5.57 11.62 -3.36
CA MET A 123 -6.61 10.71 -3.85
C MET A 123 -8.00 11.22 -3.50
N THR A 124 -8.90 11.24 -4.48
CA THR A 124 -10.30 11.63 -4.26
C THR A 124 -11.00 10.69 -3.29
N SER A 125 -11.92 11.21 -2.49
CA SER A 125 -12.70 10.43 -1.51
C SER A 125 -13.46 9.27 -2.18
N ALA A 126 -14.04 9.51 -3.36
CA ALA A 126 -14.75 8.50 -4.14
C ALA A 126 -13.86 7.34 -4.59
N LEU A 127 -12.60 7.61 -4.97
CA LEU A 127 -11.64 6.57 -5.32
C LEU A 127 -11.13 5.84 -4.07
N SER A 128 -10.80 6.59 -3.01
CA SER A 128 -10.33 6.04 -1.74
C SER A 128 -11.33 5.08 -1.10
N ALA A 129 -12.63 5.35 -1.21
CA ALA A 129 -13.70 4.51 -0.69
C ALA A 129 -13.83 3.16 -1.44
N LYS A 130 -13.40 3.09 -2.71
CA LYS A 130 -13.42 1.86 -3.50
C LYS A 130 -12.22 0.95 -3.21
N LEU A 131 -11.15 1.50 -2.63
CA LEU A 131 -9.94 0.75 -2.30
C LEU A 131 -10.00 0.25 -0.85
N PRO A 132 -9.49 -0.97 -0.56
CA PRO A 132 -9.34 -1.41 0.81
C PRO A 132 -8.42 -0.48 1.59
N SER A 133 -8.53 -0.46 2.91
CA SER A 133 -7.61 0.28 3.79
C SER A 133 -6.36 -0.53 4.16
N THR A 134 -6.28 -1.80 3.75
CA THR A 134 -5.17 -2.69 4.06
C THR A 134 -4.61 -3.40 2.82
N THR A 135 -3.36 -3.82 2.91
CA THR A 135 -2.62 -4.62 1.93
C THR A 135 -2.77 -6.13 2.16
N ASN A 136 -3.78 -6.57 2.93
CA ASN A 136 -3.92 -7.97 3.35
C ASN A 136 -3.89 -8.98 2.20
N ALA A 137 -4.50 -8.65 1.06
CA ALA A 137 -4.49 -9.51 -0.13
C ALA A 137 -3.07 -9.66 -0.72
N GLU A 138 -2.31 -8.57 -0.78
CA GLU A 138 -0.92 -8.56 -1.26
C GLU A 138 -0.01 -9.28 -0.26
N GLU A 139 -0.16 -9.02 1.03
CA GLU A 139 0.61 -9.69 2.09
C GLU A 139 0.33 -11.19 2.15
N ALA A 140 -0.90 -11.63 1.93
CA ALA A 140 -1.26 -13.05 1.85
C ALA A 140 -0.63 -13.73 0.63
N MET A 141 -0.59 -13.03 -0.51
CA MET A 141 0.12 -13.52 -1.69
C MET A 141 1.62 -13.63 -1.44
N HIS A 142 2.24 -12.59 -0.85
CA HIS A 142 3.65 -12.65 -0.46
C HIS A 142 3.92 -13.81 0.51
N ALA A 143 3.06 -14.03 1.50
CA ALA A 143 3.18 -15.15 2.44
C ALA A 143 3.08 -16.52 1.75
N THR A 144 2.24 -16.64 0.71
CA THR A 144 2.13 -17.84 -0.13
C THR A 144 3.41 -18.06 -0.93
N ILE A 145 3.96 -16.99 -1.52
CA ILE A 145 5.24 -17.03 -2.24
C ILE A 145 6.37 -17.47 -1.30
N TYR A 146 6.48 -16.86 -0.12
CA TYR A 146 7.49 -17.25 0.86
C TYR A 146 7.33 -18.69 1.36
N HIS A 147 6.10 -19.19 1.47
CA HIS A 147 5.86 -20.60 1.79
C HIS A 147 6.26 -21.53 0.65
N GLY A 148 5.93 -21.16 -0.60
CA GLY A 148 6.21 -21.99 -1.77
C GLY A 148 7.68 -22.05 -2.14
N VAL A 149 8.41 -20.93 -2.02
CA VAL A 149 9.85 -20.87 -2.29
C VAL A 149 10.66 -21.47 -1.13
N GLY A 150 10.28 -21.17 0.11
CA GLY A 150 11.04 -21.53 1.30
C GLY A 150 11.88 -20.37 1.87
N LYS A 151 12.82 -20.66 2.77
CA LYS A 151 13.75 -19.68 3.37
C LYS A 151 15.19 -20.19 3.32
N GLY A 152 16.16 -19.27 3.37
CA GLY A 152 17.59 -19.60 3.46
C GLY A 152 18.27 -19.89 2.11
N HIS A 153 17.67 -19.43 1.02
CA HIS A 153 18.17 -19.64 -0.33
C HIS A 153 19.43 -18.83 -0.63
N THR A 154 20.31 -19.38 -1.46
CA THR A 154 21.24 -18.54 -2.23
C THR A 154 20.46 -17.73 -3.28
N LEU A 155 21.08 -16.71 -3.87
CA LEU A 155 20.40 -15.86 -4.86
C LEU A 155 19.79 -16.69 -6.01
N PHE A 156 20.54 -17.66 -6.54
CA PHE A 156 20.07 -18.50 -7.65
C PHE A 156 18.95 -19.45 -7.22
N ASP A 157 19.06 -20.10 -6.06
CA ASP A 157 17.99 -20.97 -5.56
C ASP A 157 16.69 -20.20 -5.31
N GLY A 158 16.79 -18.94 -4.87
CA GLY A 158 15.64 -18.06 -4.67
C GLY A 158 14.99 -17.65 -5.99
N LEU A 159 15.79 -17.34 -7.02
CA LEU A 159 15.29 -17.01 -8.36
C LEU A 159 14.63 -18.21 -9.03
N ASP A 160 15.19 -19.42 -8.90
CA ASP A 160 14.60 -20.65 -9.42
C ASP A 160 13.25 -20.94 -8.77
N GLY A 161 13.14 -20.74 -7.45
CA GLY A 161 11.87 -20.86 -6.72
C GLY A 161 10.82 -19.85 -7.20
N LEU A 162 11.22 -18.59 -7.46
CA LEU A 162 10.31 -17.58 -8.02
C LEU A 162 9.86 -17.94 -9.44
N LEU A 163 10.75 -18.46 -10.28
CA LEU A 163 10.41 -18.92 -11.62
C LEU A 163 9.43 -20.11 -11.58
N ALA A 164 9.58 -21.03 -10.62
CA ALA A 164 8.65 -22.13 -10.44
C ALA A 164 7.24 -21.64 -10.04
N ILE A 165 7.17 -20.63 -9.18
CA ILE A 165 5.91 -20.00 -8.79
C ILE A 165 5.25 -19.26 -9.96
N GLU A 166 6.02 -18.52 -10.76
CA GLU A 166 5.52 -17.87 -11.98
C GLU A 166 4.87 -18.89 -12.92
N LYS A 167 5.58 -19.97 -13.23
CA LYS A 167 5.06 -21.07 -14.06
C LYS A 167 3.76 -21.65 -13.50
N TYR A 168 3.69 -21.88 -12.18
CA TYR A 168 2.50 -22.39 -11.52
C TYR A 168 1.30 -21.45 -11.72
N TYR A 169 1.46 -20.15 -11.49
CA TYR A 169 0.37 -19.20 -11.65
C TYR A 169 -0.03 -18.98 -13.11
N CYS A 170 0.91 -19.01 -14.05
CA CYS A 170 0.62 -18.99 -15.48
C CYS A 170 -0.24 -20.19 -15.89
N GLN A 171 0.13 -21.41 -15.48
CA GLN A 171 -0.66 -22.62 -15.75
C GLN A 171 -2.06 -22.55 -15.14
N GLN A 172 -2.19 -22.05 -13.91
CA GLN A 172 -3.50 -21.88 -13.26
C GLN A 172 -4.36 -20.84 -13.99
N PHE A 173 -3.77 -19.76 -14.49
CA PHE A 173 -4.47 -18.74 -15.26
C PHE A 173 -4.96 -19.29 -16.61
N GLU A 174 -4.09 -19.96 -17.35
CA GLU A 174 -4.41 -20.62 -18.62
C GLU A 174 -5.51 -21.67 -18.45
N ALA A 175 -5.41 -22.52 -17.42
CA ALA A 175 -6.43 -23.53 -17.11
C ALA A 175 -7.79 -22.89 -16.81
N LYS A 176 -7.82 -21.76 -16.10
CA LYS A 176 -9.06 -21.02 -15.80
C LYS A 176 -9.64 -20.30 -17.02
N GLN A 177 -8.80 -19.73 -17.88
CA GLN A 177 -9.25 -19.17 -19.17
C GLN A 177 -9.81 -20.25 -20.10
N CYS A 178 -9.15 -21.39 -20.18
CA CYS A 178 -9.64 -22.52 -20.97
C CYS A 178 -10.98 -23.03 -20.43
N MET A 179 -11.12 -23.14 -19.10
CA MET A 179 -12.37 -23.49 -18.44
C MET A 179 -13.50 -22.48 -18.67
N SER A 180 -13.23 -21.18 -18.71
CA SER A 180 -14.27 -20.17 -19.01
C SER A 180 -14.72 -20.26 -20.48
N PHE A 181 -13.78 -20.47 -21.40
CA PHE A 181 -14.08 -20.74 -22.82
C PHE A 181 -14.94 -22.00 -23.01
N PHE A 182 -14.67 -23.07 -22.25
CA PHE A 182 -15.47 -24.29 -22.30
C PHE A 182 -16.86 -24.16 -21.67
N PHE A 183 -17.05 -23.24 -20.71
CA PHE A 183 -18.37 -22.92 -20.16
C PHE A 183 -19.22 -22.11 -21.15
N ASP A 184 -18.62 -21.14 -21.85
CA ASP A 184 -19.31 -20.38 -22.89
C ASP A 184 -19.73 -21.29 -24.07
N ILE A 185 -18.84 -22.18 -24.53
CA ILE A 185 -19.18 -23.15 -25.61
C ILE A 185 -20.28 -24.14 -25.18
N LYS A 186 -20.34 -24.53 -23.90
CA LYS A 186 -21.42 -25.40 -23.40
C LYS A 186 -22.76 -24.69 -23.29
N CYS A 187 -22.79 -23.39 -23.04
CA CYS A 187 -24.03 -22.61 -23.08
C CYS A 187 -24.56 -22.47 -24.51
N ASP A 188 -23.68 -22.32 -25.51
CA ASP A 188 -24.09 -22.22 -26.92
C ASP A 188 -24.61 -23.56 -27.50
N PHE A 189 -24.17 -24.71 -26.97
CA PHE A 189 -24.66 -26.03 -27.38
C PHE A 189 -25.96 -26.50 -26.69
N ILE A 190 -26.46 -25.75 -25.71
CA ILE A 190 -27.75 -26.05 -25.02
C ILE A 190 -28.90 -25.21 -25.63
N LEU A 191 -28.61 -24.33 -26.60
CA LEU A 191 -29.59 -23.46 -27.28
C LEU A 191 -29.78 -23.79 -28.79
N ILE A 192 -29.44 -25.00 -29.23
CA ILE A 192 -29.78 -25.51 -30.58
C ILE A 192 -30.77 -26.68 -30.46
#